data_AF-A0A9E4CDH2-F1
#
_entry.id   AF-A0A9E4CDH2-F1
#
_cell.length_a   1.000
_cell.length_b   1.000
_cell.length_c   1.000
_cell.angle_alpha   90.00
_cell.angle_beta   90.00
_cell.angle_gamma   90.00
#
_symmetry.space_group_name_H-M   'P 1'
#
loop_
_entity.id
_entity.type
_entity.pdbx_description
1 polymer ?
#
loop_
_entity_poly.entity_id
_entity_poly.type
_entity_poly.pdbx_seq_one_letter_code
_entity_poly.pdbx_strand_id
1 'polypeptide(L)'
;MTQLTIPDFQTYEEEAEFWDNLDTADSMEDDGEWFQFETGQQQAVRVPILPNIIQGLQKRASAQGVSLETLVNVLLMESLRETVN
;
A
#
# COMPACT_ATOMS: atom_id res chain seq x y z
N MET A 1 -11.68 21.05 -15.28
CA MET A 1 -11.39 21.11 -13.83
C MET A 1 -12.58 21.76 -13.17
N THR A 2 -13.46 20.94 -12.60
CA THR A 2 -14.69 21.41 -11.97
C THR A 2 -14.41 21.55 -10.48
N GLN A 3 -14.38 22.78 -9.97
CA GLN A 3 -14.17 23.01 -8.55
C GLN A 3 -15.45 22.61 -7.80
N LEU A 4 -15.32 21.67 -6.86
CA LEU A 4 -16.45 21.22 -6.05
C LEU A 4 -16.98 22.40 -5.22
N THR A 5 -18.16 22.90 -5.56
CA THR A 5 -18.84 23.96 -4.81
C THR A 5 -19.92 23.34 -3.93
N ILE A 6 -19.72 23.40 -2.61
CA ILE A 6 -20.69 22.91 -1.62
C ILE A 6 -21.70 24.04 -1.36
N PRO A 7 -23.01 23.84 -1.58
CA PRO A 7 -24.03 24.85 -1.30
C PRO A 7 -24.37 24.92 0.21
N ASP A 8 -24.97 26.03 0.65
CA ASP A 8 -25.54 26.13 2.00
C ASP A 8 -26.87 25.37 2.07
N PHE A 9 -26.93 24.31 2.88
CA PHE A 9 -28.13 23.48 3.03
C PHE A 9 -29.10 24.07 4.06
N GLN A 10 -30.40 24.04 3.76
CA GLN A 10 -31.43 24.52 4.68
C GLN A 10 -32.04 23.40 5.52
N THR A 11 -31.92 22.14 5.05
CA THR A 11 -32.43 20.94 5.72
C THR A 11 -31.44 19.78 5.63
N TYR A 12 -31.57 18.81 6.55
CA TYR A 12 -30.72 17.63 6.56
C TYR A 12 -30.98 16.69 5.37
N GLU A 13 -32.22 16.64 4.90
CA GLU A 13 -32.61 15.83 3.73
C GLU A 13 -31.96 16.35 2.44
N GLU A 14 -31.88 17.68 2.26
CA GLU A 14 -31.19 18.31 1.12
C GLU A 14 -29.68 18.04 1.12
N GLU A 15 -29.06 18.04 2.31
CA GLU A 15 -27.64 17.69 2.46
C GLU A 15 -27.40 16.22 2.08
N ALA A 16 -28.25 15.31 2.57
CA ALA A 16 -28.15 13.89 2.25
C ALA A 16 -28.31 13.62 0.75
N GLU A 17 -29.29 14.26 0.10
CA GLU A 17 -29.53 14.11 -1.34
C GLU A 17 -28.36 14.65 -2.18
N PHE A 18 -27.68 15.72 -1.72
CA PHE A 18 -26.48 16.23 -2.37
C PHE A 18 -25.33 15.22 -2.31
N TRP A 19 -25.04 14.65 -1.13
CA TRP A 19 -23.96 13.69 -0.96
C TRP A 19 -24.22 12.36 -1.69
N ASP A 20 -25.46 11.90 -1.72
CA ASP A 20 -25.84 10.65 -2.41
C ASP A 20 -25.69 10.74 -3.94
N ASN A 21 -25.84 11.94 -4.51
CA ASN A 21 -25.75 12.17 -5.95
C ASN A 21 -24.45 12.85 -6.37
N LEU A 22 -23.51 13.08 -5.45
CA LEU A 22 -22.26 13.76 -5.76
C LEU A 22 -21.33 12.85 -6.56
N ASP A 23 -21.21 13.12 -7.86
CA ASP A 23 -20.16 12.53 -8.68
C ASP A 23 -18.87 13.36 -8.55
N THR A 24 -17.89 12.79 -7.86
CA THR A 24 -16.57 13.42 -7.67
C THR A 24 -15.57 13.01 -8.75
N ALA A 25 -15.91 12.09 -9.64
CA ALA A 25 -15.00 11.56 -10.66
C ALA A 25 -14.45 12.67 -11.58
N ASP A 26 -15.28 13.64 -11.94
CA ASP A 26 -14.88 14.77 -12.80
C ASP A 26 -13.98 15.81 -12.09
N SER A 27 -13.92 15.76 -10.75
CA SER A 27 -13.12 16.65 -9.90
C SER A 27 -11.86 15.99 -9.33
N MET A 28 -11.73 14.67 -9.46
CA MET A 28 -10.53 13.93 -9.10
C MET A 28 -9.52 14.03 -10.24
N GLU A 29 -8.34 14.57 -9.95
CA GLU A 29 -7.23 14.58 -10.89
C GLU A 29 -6.70 13.14 -10.99
N ASP A 30 -6.75 12.56 -12.19
CA ASP A 30 -6.10 11.27 -12.49
C ASP A 30 -4.59 11.50 -12.60
N ASP A 31 -3.94 11.74 -11.47
CA ASP A 31 -2.50 11.93 -11.33
C ASP A 31 -1.73 10.60 -11.29
N GLY A 32 -2.42 9.46 -11.38
CA GLY A 32 -1.85 8.11 -11.30
C GLY A 32 -1.33 7.72 -9.91
N GLU A 33 -1.49 8.56 -8.88
CA GLU A 33 -1.03 8.29 -7.51
C GLU A 33 -2.10 7.56 -6.67
N TRP A 34 -3.37 7.62 -7.07
CA TRP A 34 -4.47 7.04 -6.29
C TRP A 34 -4.43 5.52 -6.22
N PHE A 35 -3.87 4.84 -7.24
CA PHE A 35 -3.69 3.37 -7.24
C PHE A 35 -2.50 2.94 -8.12
N GLN A 36 -1.27 3.06 -7.60
CA GLN A 36 -0.17 2.27 -8.15
C GLN A 36 -0.28 0.84 -7.63
N PHE A 37 -1.07 0.00 -8.32
CA PHE A 37 -0.78 -1.42 -8.28
C PHE A 37 0.55 -1.59 -9.00
N GLU A 38 1.60 -2.00 -8.29
CA GLU A 38 2.84 -2.46 -8.92
C GLU A 38 2.51 -3.69 -9.78
N THR A 39 2.05 -3.44 -11.01
CA THR A 39 1.60 -4.44 -11.99
C THR A 39 2.75 -4.96 -12.84
N GLY A 40 3.98 -4.48 -12.59
CA GLY A 40 5.16 -5.19 -13.03
C GLY A 40 5.16 -6.54 -12.32
N GLN A 41 5.14 -7.65 -13.06
CA GLN A 41 5.41 -8.96 -12.49
C GLN A 41 6.75 -8.88 -11.74
N GLN A 42 6.71 -8.63 -10.43
CA GLN A 42 7.91 -8.64 -9.61
C GLN A 42 8.35 -10.09 -9.55
N GLN A 43 9.25 -10.44 -10.46
CA GLN A 43 9.79 -11.78 -10.53
C GLN A 43 10.57 -12.03 -9.25
N ALA A 44 10.13 -13.03 -8.49
CA ALA A 44 10.84 -13.48 -7.30
C ALA A 44 12.28 -13.84 -7.70
N VAL A 45 13.25 -13.14 -7.10
CA VAL A 45 14.67 -13.42 -7.30
C VAL A 45 15.06 -14.60 -6.41
N ARG A 46 15.70 -15.62 -6.99
CA ARG A 46 16.19 -16.77 -6.23
C ARG A 46 17.61 -16.51 -5.77
N VAL A 47 17.80 -16.43 -4.45
CA VAL A 47 19.12 -16.30 -3.83
C VAL A 47 19.45 -17.59 -3.07
N PRO A 48 20.61 -18.23 -3.31
CA PRO A 48 21.02 -19.38 -2.52
C PRO A 48 21.35 -18.94 -1.08
N ILE A 49 20.72 -19.57 -0.10
CA ILE A 49 20.92 -19.30 1.34
C ILE A 49 21.55 -20.53 2.00
N LEU A 50 22.54 -20.31 2.87
CA LEU A 50 23.22 -21.40 3.58
C LEU A 50 22.26 -22.15 4.54
N PRO A 51 22.43 -23.47 4.74
CA PRO A 51 21.52 -24.28 5.57
C PRO A 51 21.37 -23.80 7.02
N ASN A 52 22.44 -23.32 7.64
CA ASN A 52 22.41 -22.79 9.00
C ASN A 52 21.64 -21.46 9.09
N ILE A 53 21.70 -20.63 8.04
CA ILE A 53 21.02 -19.34 7.99
C ILE A 53 19.52 -19.56 7.81
N ILE A 54 19.12 -20.40 6.85
CA ILE A 54 17.69 -20.65 6.58
C ILE A 54 16.98 -21.28 7.78
N GLN A 55 17.65 -22.14 8.54
CA GLN A 55 17.11 -22.70 9.78
C GLN A 55 16.84 -21.62 10.84
N GLY A 56 17.75 -20.64 10.98
CA GLY A 56 17.55 -19.51 11.88
C GLY A 56 16.39 -18.61 11.44
N LEU A 57 16.30 -18.31 10.14
CA LEU A 57 15.23 -17.50 9.58
C LEU A 57 13.85 -18.16 9.74
N GLN A 58 13.75 -19.48 9.51
CA GLN A 58 12.50 -20.22 9.70
C GLN A 58 12.02 -20.20 11.16
N LYS A 59 12.93 -20.40 12.12
CA LYS A 59 12.59 -20.31 13.55
C LYS A 59 12.10 -18.91 13.92
N ARG A 60 12.77 -17.87 13.43
CA ARG A 60 12.39 -16.47 13.68
C ARG A 60 11.04 -16.14 13.06
N ALA A 61 10.80 -16.53 11.80
CA ALA A 61 9.53 -16.29 11.11
C ALA A 61 8.36 -16.97 11.85
N SER A 62 8.56 -18.23 12.26
CA SER A 62 7.58 -18.98 13.05
C SER A 62 7.27 -18.32 14.39
N ALA A 63 8.31 -17.87 15.12
CA ALA A 63 8.14 -17.18 16.40
C ALA A 63 7.43 -15.83 16.27
N GLN A 64 7.55 -15.17 15.12
CA GLN A 64 6.91 -13.87 14.83
C GLN A 64 5.53 -14.01 14.16
N GLY A 65 5.10 -15.23 13.80
CA GLY A 65 3.83 -15.46 13.12
C GLY A 65 3.77 -14.92 11.69
N VAL A 66 4.92 -14.72 11.04
CA VAL A 66 5.03 -14.17 9.68
C VAL A 66 5.60 -15.21 8.72
N SER A 67 5.37 -15.00 7.42
CA SER A 67 5.99 -15.85 6.40
C SER A 67 7.51 -15.62 6.36
N LEU A 68 8.25 -16.64 5.91
CA LEU A 68 9.69 -16.54 5.70
C LEU A 68 10.03 -15.44 4.67
N GLU A 69 9.23 -15.32 3.62
CA GLU A 69 9.35 -14.28 2.59
C GLU A 69 9.22 -12.88 3.19
N THR A 70 8.17 -12.66 3.98
CA THR A 70 7.92 -11.39 4.68
C THR A 70 9.10 -11.01 5.57
N LEU A 71 9.59 -11.96 6.38
CA LEU A 71 10.74 -11.72 7.25
C LEU A 71 11.99 -11.32 6.45
N VAL A 72 12.28 -12.04 5.36
CA VAL A 72 13.45 -11.77 4.52
C VAL A 72 13.35 -10.40 3.86
N ASN A 73 12.18 -10.05 3.30
CA ASN A 73 11.98 -8.76 2.64
C ASN A 73 12.14 -7.58 3.62
N VAL A 74 11.62 -7.69 4.84
CA VAL A 74 11.79 -6.66 5.87
C VAL A 74 13.27 -6.49 6.24
N LEU A 75 13.99 -7.58 6.48
CA LEU A 75 15.41 -7.51 6.84
C LEU A 75 16.26 -6.89 5.72
N LEU A 76 15.97 -7.23 4.46
CA LEU A 76 16.65 -6.64 3.31
C LEU A 76 16.34 -5.14 3.22
N MET A 77 15.07 -4.76 3.38
CA MET A 77 14.66 -3.35 3.35
C MET A 77 15.33 -2.53 4.45
N GLU A 78 15.39 -3.06 5.68
CA GLU A 78 16.09 -2.43 6.81
C GLU A 78 17.59 -2.26 6.49
N SER A 79 18.26 -3.32 6.02
CA SER A 79 19.69 -3.26 5.69
C SER A 79 20.01 -2.25 4.58
N LEU A 80 19.14 -2.13 3.57
CA LEU A 80 19.31 -1.18 2.48
C LEU A 80 19.14 0.26 2.95
N ARG A 81 18.22 0.53 3.88
CA ARG A 81 18.04 1.86 4.48
C ARG A 81 19.24 2.29 5.32
N GLU A 82 19.85 1.36 6.06
CA GLU A 82 21.05 1.64 6.87
C GLU A 82 22.29 1.94 6.02
N THR A 83 22.37 1.40 4.80
CA THR A 83 23.55 1.55 3.93
C THR A 83 23.52 2.87 3.13
N VAL A 84 22.36 3.52 3.02
CA VAL A 84 22.15 4.75 2.23
C VAL A 84 22.24 6.03 3.08
N ASN A 85 22.43 5.89 4.41
CA ASN A 85 22.75 7.00 5.33
C ASN A 85 24.25 7.03 5.65
#